data_AF-A0A9W4XGC9-F1
#
_entry.id   AF-A0A9W4XGC9-F1
#
_cell.length_a   1.000
_cell.length_b   1.000
_cell.length_c   1.000
_cell.angle_alpha   90.00
_cell.angle_beta   90.00
_cell.angle_gamma   90.00
#
_symmetry.space_group_name_H-M   'P 1'
#
loop_
_entity.id
_entity.type
_entity.pdbx_description
1 polymer ?
#
loop_
_entity_poly.entity_id
_entity_poly.type
_entity_poly.pdbx_seq_one_letter_code
_entity_poly.pdbx_strand_id
1 'polypeptide(L)'
;MPIITTAAITILLKSLAQKGIEKIVETGAENISSDAYSWLKNLFYKDNEPKKILKELRNNPADTDLLGNASAIINNSLEDNPLFEKYLEEIIKKAGAEKGSISNSKNVVTGNVSTGGGHFVNGDNNNIS
;
A
#
# COMPACT_ATOMS: atom_id res chain seq x y z
N MET A 1 -1.51 4.36 16.45
CA MET A 1 -1.38 4.78 15.04
C MET A 1 -1.36 3.52 14.21
N PRO A 2 -2.17 3.38 13.15
CA PRO A 2 -2.03 2.29 12.21
C PRO A 2 -0.62 2.32 11.64
N ILE A 3 0.13 1.22 11.75
CA ILE A 3 1.47 1.17 11.20
C ILE A 3 1.30 1.00 9.69
N ILE A 4 1.42 2.09 8.93
CA ILE A 4 1.49 2.00 7.47
C ILE A 4 2.79 1.27 7.15
N THR A 5 2.66 0.08 6.57
CA THR A 5 3.82 -0.77 6.32
C THR A 5 4.58 -0.30 5.08
N THR A 6 5.90 -0.48 5.08
CA THR A 6 6.75 -0.28 3.90
C THR A 6 6.23 -1.05 2.68
N ALA A 7 5.60 -2.21 2.91
CA ALA A 7 4.95 -3.00 1.86
C ALA A 7 3.76 -2.27 1.20
N ALA A 8 2.92 -1.60 2.00
CA ALA A 8 1.78 -0.85 1.48
C ALA A 8 2.22 0.38 0.66
N ILE A 9 3.26 1.09 1.13
CA ILE A 9 3.90 2.19 0.39
C ILE A 9 4.48 1.67 -0.92
N THR A 10 5.18 0.53 -0.90
CA THR A 10 5.75 -0.09 -2.09
C THR A 10 4.68 -0.45 -3.12
N ILE A 11 3.56 -1.05 -2.69
CA ILE A 11 2.44 -1.40 -3.56
C ILE A 11 1.84 -0.13 -4.19
N LEU A 12 1.63 0.92 -3.40
CA LEU A 12 1.16 2.20 -3.89
C LEU A 12 2.10 2.78 -4.95
N LEU A 13 3.41 2.81 -4.68
CA LEU A 13 4.42 3.35 -5.60
C LEU A 13 4.48 2.56 -6.91
N LYS A 14 4.41 1.24 -6.85
CA LYS A 14 4.33 0.39 -8.06
C LYS A 14 3.07 0.66 -8.85
N SER A 15 1.92 0.75 -8.18
CA SER A 15 0.64 1.10 -8.82
C SER A 15 0.70 2.48 -9.46
N LEU A 16 1.32 3.45 -8.79
CA LEU A 16 1.45 4.83 -9.27
C LEU A 16 2.36 4.92 -10.49
N ALA A 17 3.46 4.18 -10.50
CA ALA A 17 4.38 4.11 -11.63
C ALA A 17 3.77 3.40 -12.85
N GLN A 18 2.99 2.32 -12.63
CA GLN A 18 2.42 1.51 -13.70
C GLN A 18 1.11 2.06 -14.27
N LYS A 19 0.17 2.42 -13.40
CA LYS A 19 -1.20 2.82 -13.77
C LYS A 19 -1.37 4.34 -13.82
N GLY A 20 -0.49 5.10 -13.16
CA GLY A 20 -0.62 6.54 -13.00
C GLY A 20 -1.65 6.92 -11.93
N ILE A 21 -1.58 8.17 -11.48
CA ILE A 21 -2.42 8.65 -10.38
C ILE A 21 -3.92 8.64 -10.71
N GLU A 22 -4.28 8.91 -11.96
CA GLU A 22 -5.69 8.95 -12.41
C GLU A 22 -6.37 7.59 -12.21
N LYS A 23 -5.68 6.50 -12.57
CA LYS A 23 -6.22 5.14 -12.42
C LYS A 23 -6.35 4.70 -10.96
N ILE A 24 -5.47 5.18 -10.09
CA ILE A 24 -5.57 4.93 -8.64
C ILE A 24 -6.82 5.60 -8.06
N VAL A 25 -7.18 6.77 -8.57
CA VAL A 25 -8.40 7.47 -8.14
C VAL A 25 -9.66 6.82 -8.73
N GLU A 26 -9.64 6.45 -10.01
CA GLU A 26 -10.79 5.86 -10.71
C GLU A 26 -11.19 4.47 -10.18
N THR A 27 -10.26 3.69 -9.63
CA THR A 27 -10.55 2.33 -9.14
C THR A 27 -11.16 2.28 -7.73
N GLY A 28 -11.19 3.41 -7.00
CA GLY A 28 -11.85 3.51 -5.71
C GLY A 28 -13.36 3.73 -5.86
N ALA A 29 -14.18 2.77 -5.44
CA ALA A 29 -15.64 2.91 -5.39
C ALA A 29 -16.13 4.09 -4.51
N GLU A 30 -15.22 4.68 -3.71
CA GLU A 30 -15.35 5.96 -3.03
C GLU A 30 -14.11 6.80 -3.38
N ASN A 31 -14.27 7.90 -4.12
CA ASN A 31 -13.15 8.76 -4.55
C ASN A 31 -12.26 9.15 -3.36
N ILE A 32 -10.93 9.05 -3.49
CA ILE A 32 -10.00 9.63 -2.51
C ILE A 32 -10.31 11.13 -2.34
N SER A 33 -10.13 11.68 -1.13
CA SER A 33 -10.35 13.09 -0.87
C SER A 33 -9.49 13.95 -1.80
N SER A 34 -10.02 15.11 -2.19
CA SER A 34 -9.33 16.04 -3.10
C SER A 34 -7.97 16.46 -2.53
N ASP A 35 -7.87 16.59 -1.20
CA ASP A 35 -6.63 16.95 -0.53
C ASP A 35 -5.61 15.81 -0.57
N ALA A 36 -6.03 14.56 -0.33
CA ALA A 36 -5.16 13.39 -0.45
C ALA A 36 -4.66 13.21 -1.88
N TYR A 37 -5.53 13.38 -2.88
CA TYR A 37 -5.14 13.38 -4.29
C TYR A 37 -4.10 14.46 -4.59
N SER A 38 -4.38 15.70 -4.17
CA SER A 38 -3.51 16.85 -4.43
C SER A 38 -2.15 16.67 -3.75
N TRP A 39 -2.14 16.16 -2.52
CA TRP A 39 -0.92 15.80 -1.80
C TRP A 39 -0.08 14.78 -2.57
N LEU A 40 -0.66 13.62 -2.92
CA LEU A 40 0.05 12.58 -3.66
C LEU A 40 0.54 13.07 -5.04
N LYS A 41 -0.30 13.86 -5.72
CA LYS A 41 0.06 14.48 -7.00
C LYS A 41 1.26 15.42 -6.84
N ASN A 42 1.27 16.28 -5.84
CA ASN A 42 2.37 17.22 -5.60
C ASN A 42 3.69 16.51 -5.27
N LEU A 43 3.63 15.35 -4.62
CA LEU A 43 4.83 14.55 -4.32
C LEU A 43 5.49 14.00 -5.58
N PHE A 44 4.70 13.53 -6.55
CA PHE A 44 5.23 12.74 -7.66
C PHE A 44 4.96 13.26 -9.06
N TYR A 45 4.19 14.34 -9.20
CA TYR A 45 3.90 14.99 -10.47
C TYR A 45 4.25 16.47 -10.41
N LYS A 46 4.56 17.03 -11.58
CA LYS A 46 4.72 18.48 -11.81
C LYS A 46 4.18 18.79 -13.19
N ASP A 47 3.34 19.81 -13.31
CA ASP A 47 2.73 20.22 -14.59
C ASP A 47 2.00 19.05 -15.31
N ASN A 48 1.33 18.19 -14.52
CA ASN A 48 0.71 16.93 -14.96
C ASN A 48 1.67 15.85 -15.51
N GLU A 49 2.98 16.07 -15.47
CA GLU A 49 3.96 15.05 -15.80
C GLU A 49 4.50 14.31 -14.57
N PRO A 50 4.76 13.00 -14.65
CA PRO A 50 5.42 12.27 -13.58
C PRO A 50 6.86 12.77 -13.41
N LYS A 51 7.28 12.97 -12.16
CA LYS A 51 8.67 13.30 -11.80
C LYS A 51 9.60 12.15 -12.20
N LYS A 52 10.90 12.46 -12.30
CA LYS A 52 11.95 11.52 -12.70
C LYS A 52 11.86 10.18 -11.96
N ILE A 53 11.69 10.20 -10.65
CA ILE A 53 11.60 8.98 -9.82
C ILE A 53 10.46 8.04 -10.24
N LEU A 54 9.29 8.57 -10.61
CA LEU A 54 8.18 7.75 -11.12
C LEU A 54 8.46 7.24 -12.54
N LYS A 55 9.06 8.07 -13.39
CA LYS A 55 9.46 7.68 -14.76
C LYS A 55 10.45 6.51 -14.71
N GLU A 56 11.41 6.56 -13.78
CA GLU A 56 12.40 5.49 -13.56
C GLU A 56 11.77 4.24 -12.95
N LEU A 57 10.92 4.39 -11.91
CA LEU A 57 10.17 3.27 -11.34
C LEU A 57 9.24 2.58 -12.35
N ARG A 58 8.67 3.33 -13.30
CA ARG A 58 7.85 2.72 -14.37
C ARG A 58 8.67 1.79 -15.25
N ASN A 59 9.93 2.14 -15.51
CA ASN A 59 10.84 1.33 -16.32
C ASN A 59 11.43 0.16 -15.51
N ASN A 60 11.71 0.37 -14.22
CA ASN A 60 12.23 -0.66 -13.33
C ASN A 60 11.45 -0.73 -12.00
N PRO A 61 10.23 -1.32 -11.99
CA PRO A 61 9.33 -1.26 -10.83
C PRO A 61 9.78 -2.13 -9.65
N ALA A 62 10.76 -3.01 -9.84
CA ALA A 62 11.31 -3.87 -8.79
C ALA A 62 12.63 -3.33 -8.19
N ASP A 63 13.11 -2.19 -8.69
CA ASP A 63 14.35 -1.57 -8.23
C ASP A 63 14.23 -1.11 -6.78
N THR A 64 15.02 -1.73 -5.89
CA THR A 64 14.95 -1.47 -4.45
C THR A 64 15.43 -0.06 -4.10
N ASP A 65 16.39 0.48 -4.85
CA ASP A 65 16.95 1.81 -4.58
C ASP A 65 15.96 2.89 -5.02
N LEU A 66 15.34 2.72 -6.19
CA LEU A 66 14.28 3.64 -6.64
C LEU A 66 13.06 3.58 -5.73
N LEU A 67 12.66 2.38 -5.26
CA LEU A 67 11.56 2.22 -4.30
C LEU A 67 11.90 2.85 -2.95
N GLY A 68 13.13 2.70 -2.47
CA GLY A 68 13.62 3.34 -1.25
C GLY A 68 13.57 4.86 -1.35
N ASN A 69 14.09 5.43 -2.43
CA ASN A 69 14.07 6.88 -2.69
C ASN A 69 12.65 7.45 -2.78
N ALA A 70 11.75 6.75 -3.49
CA ALA A 70 10.36 7.16 -3.58
C ALA A 70 9.62 7.03 -2.23
N SER A 71 9.95 6.00 -1.44
CA SER A 71 9.40 5.84 -0.08
C SER A 71 9.88 6.96 0.85
N ALA A 72 11.13 7.39 0.73
CA ALA A 72 11.67 8.50 1.49
C ALA A 72 10.93 9.82 1.21
N ILE A 73 10.52 10.06 -0.05
CA ILE A 73 9.70 11.24 -0.40
C ILE A 73 8.38 11.25 0.37
N ILE A 74 7.71 10.08 0.46
CA ILE A 74 6.46 9.95 1.23
C ILE A 74 6.76 10.17 2.71
N ASN A 75 7.74 9.48 3.27
CA ASN A 75 8.08 9.54 4.70
C ASN A 75 8.45 10.97 5.14
N ASN A 76 9.30 11.66 4.39
CA ASN A 76 9.66 13.06 4.69
C ASN A 76 8.41 13.95 4.69
N SER A 77 7.48 13.73 3.76
CA SER A 77 6.22 14.46 3.76
C SER A 77 5.39 14.16 5.00
N LEU A 78 5.29 12.90 5.43
CA LEU A 78 4.57 12.52 6.65
C LEU A 78 5.14 13.21 7.90
N GLU A 79 6.46 13.41 7.94
CA GLU A 79 7.14 14.14 9.02
C GLU A 79 6.80 15.64 9.01
N ASP A 80 6.59 16.24 7.83
CA ASP A 80 6.23 17.65 7.70
C ASP A 80 4.83 17.96 8.23
N ASN A 81 3.87 17.04 8.06
CA ASN A 81 2.49 17.26 8.49
C ASN A 81 1.78 15.96 8.89
N PRO A 82 1.29 15.85 10.15
CA PRO A 82 0.60 14.65 10.63
C PRO A 82 -0.72 14.37 9.90
N LEU A 83 -1.29 15.35 9.19
CA LEU A 83 -2.49 15.16 8.37
C LEU A 83 -2.23 14.21 7.19
N PHE A 84 -1.01 14.17 6.68
CA PHE A 84 -0.66 13.36 5.51
C PHE A 84 -0.67 11.86 5.81
N GLU A 85 -0.52 11.46 7.08
CA GLU A 85 -0.73 10.07 7.49
C GLU A 85 -2.16 9.62 7.18
N LYS A 86 -3.15 10.46 7.48
CA LYS A 86 -4.56 10.19 7.15
C LYS A 86 -4.80 10.11 5.65
N TYR A 87 -4.14 10.97 4.86
CA TYR A 87 -4.21 10.93 3.41
C TYR A 87 -3.61 9.66 2.85
N LEU A 88 -2.45 9.24 3.35
CA LEU A 88 -1.81 8.00 2.93
C LEU A 88 -2.65 6.78 3.27
N GLU A 89 -3.22 6.72 4.49
CA GLU A 89 -4.15 5.67 4.86
C GLU A 89 -5.35 5.60 3.93
N GLU A 90 -5.96 6.75 3.63
CA GLU A 90 -7.10 6.84 2.73
C GLU A 90 -6.75 6.31 1.34
N ILE A 91 -5.61 6.76 0.80
CA ILE A 91 -5.12 6.32 -0.51
C ILE A 91 -4.86 4.82 -0.51
N ILE A 92 -4.15 4.29 0.49
CA ILE A 92 -3.83 2.86 0.54
C ILE A 92 -5.10 2.01 0.67
N LYS A 93 -6.05 2.42 1.52
CA LYS A 93 -7.34 1.72 1.68
C LYS A 93 -8.10 1.66 0.36
N LYS A 94 -8.08 2.74 -0.43
CA LYS A 94 -8.82 2.85 -1.70
C LYS A 94 -8.06 2.26 -2.89
N ALA A 95 -6.74 2.40 -2.94
CA ALA A 95 -5.87 1.85 -3.98
C ALA A 95 -5.66 0.33 -3.83
N GLY A 96 -5.62 -0.15 -2.59
CA GLY A 96 -5.58 -1.57 -2.25
C GLY A 96 -6.96 -2.25 -2.25
N ALA A 97 -8.05 -1.48 -2.38
CA ALA A 97 -9.39 -2.00 -2.62
C ALA A 97 -9.63 -2.37 -4.09
N GLU A 98 -8.66 -3.04 -4.73
CA GLU A 98 -9.11 -4.20 -5.49
C GLU A 98 -9.94 -5.00 -4.49
N LYS A 99 -11.20 -5.27 -4.82
CA LYS A 99 -12.03 -6.27 -4.15
C LYS A 99 -11.38 -7.66 -4.31
N GLY A 100 -10.13 -7.82 -3.87
CA GLY A 100 -9.76 -9.02 -3.17
C GLY A 100 -10.70 -9.06 -1.99
N SER A 101 -11.79 -9.81 -2.14
CA SER A 101 -12.33 -10.58 -1.04
C SER A 101 -11.11 -11.08 -0.26
N ILE A 102 -10.82 -10.47 0.90
CA ILE A 102 -9.96 -11.10 1.88
C ILE A 102 -10.81 -12.26 2.42
N SER A 103 -10.91 -13.30 1.60
CA SER A 103 -11.50 -14.59 1.94
C SER A 103 -10.45 -15.49 2.62
N ASN A 104 -9.19 -15.05 2.71
CA ASN A 104 -8.05 -15.91 3.04
C ASN A 104 -6.97 -15.20 3.88
N SER A 105 -7.35 -14.38 4.86
CA SER A 105 -6.40 -13.97 5.92
C SER A 105 -6.03 -15.21 6.75
N LYS A 106 -4.99 -15.94 6.33
CA LYS A 106 -4.44 -17.05 7.11
C LYS A 106 -3.72 -16.46 8.33
N ASN A 107 -4.18 -16.81 9.53
CA ASN A 107 -3.42 -16.55 10.75
C ASN A 107 -2.15 -17.41 10.75
N VAL A 108 -0.98 -16.78 10.85
CA VAL A 108 0.31 -17.47 11.00
C VAL A 108 0.67 -17.48 12.49
N VAL A 109 0.69 -18.66 13.10
CA VAL A 109 1.18 -18.86 14.47
C VAL A 109 2.66 -19.21 14.38
N THR A 110 3.54 -18.35 14.89
CA THR A 110 5.00 -18.53 14.85
C THR A 110 5.58 -19.13 16.14
N GLY A 111 4.72 -19.67 17.02
CA GLY A 111 5.11 -20.29 18.30
C GLY A 111 4.71 -21.77 18.38
N ASN A 112 5.35 -22.52 19.28
CA ASN A 112 4.96 -23.91 19.55
C ASN A 112 3.54 -23.96 20.12
N VAL A 113 2.68 -24.78 19.49
CA VAL A 113 1.33 -25.07 19.96
C VAL A 113 1.34 -26.49 20.54
N SER A 114 0.98 -26.62 21.83
CA SER A 114 0.73 -27.93 22.44
C SER A 114 -0.77 -28.10 22.66
N THR A 115 -1.41 -28.96 21.87
CA THR A 115 -2.78 -29.41 22.14
C THR A 115 -2.73 -30.75 22.87
N GLY A 116 -3.20 -30.78 24.11
CA GLY A 116 -3.19 -31.96 24.98
C GLY A 116 -4.24 -33.03 24.63
N GLY A 117 -4.49 -33.27 23.33
CA GLY A 117 -5.46 -34.26 22.85
C GLY A 117 -6.77 -33.69 22.29
N GLY A 118 -6.71 -32.57 21.57
CA GLY A 118 -7.89 -31.98 20.92
C GLY A 118 -7.54 -31.34 19.57
N HIS A 119 -8.48 -31.43 18.63
CA HIS A 119 -8.39 -31.00 17.24
C HIS A 119 -7.94 -29.53 17.12
N PHE A 120 -6.78 -29.29 16.50
CA PHE A 120 -6.23 -27.94 16.30
C PHE A 120 -6.47 -27.50 14.85
N VAL A 121 -7.18 -26.39 14.65
CA VAL A 121 -7.42 -25.81 13.31
C VAL A 121 -6.85 -24.40 13.28
N ASN A 122 -5.88 -24.17 12.39
CA ASN A 122 -5.33 -22.85 12.13
C ASN A 122 -5.57 -22.44 10.66
N GLY A 123 -6.26 -21.31 10.46
CA GLY A 123 -6.68 -20.81 9.14
C GLY A 123 -7.94 -21.49 8.59
N ASP A 124 -8.27 -21.22 7.32
CA ASP A 124 -9.46 -21.76 6.63
C ASP A 124 -9.37 -23.28 6.49
N ASN A 125 -9.93 -23.97 7.50
CA ASN A 125 -10.38 -25.36 7.50
C ASN A 125 -9.48 -26.39 6.78
N ASN A 126 -8.17 -26.35 7.00
CA ASN A 126 -7.32 -27.49 6.67
C ASN A 126 -7.35 -28.47 7.84
N ASN A 127 -8.23 -29.48 7.73
CA ASN A 127 -8.13 -30.67 8.55
C ASN A 127 -6.86 -31.43 8.16
N ILE A 128 -5.91 -31.53 9.07
CA ILE A 128 -4.86 -32.54 8.98
C ILE A 128 -5.39 -33.75 9.76
N SER A 129 -5.68 -34.83 9.05
CA SER A 129 -6.02 -36.13 9.65
C SER A 129 -4.80 -36.80 10.26
#